data_AF-A0A212CFC7-F1
#
_entry.id   AF-A0A212CFC7-F1
#
_cell.length_a   1.000
_cell.length_b   1.000
_cell.length_c   1.000
_cell.angle_alpha   90.00
_cell.angle_beta   90.00
_cell.angle_gamma   90.00
#
_symmetry.space_group_name_H-M   'P 1'
#
loop_
_entity.id
_entity.type
_entity.pdbx_description
1 polymer ?
#
loop_
_entity_poly.entity_id
_entity_poly.type
_entity_poly.pdbx_seq_one_letter_code
_entity_poly.pdbx_strand_id
1 'polypeptide(L)'
;MQLCEDLFSRINDTTNDNMSYSVEVSYMEIYCERVRDLLNPKNKGNLRVREHPLLGPYVEDLSKLAVTSYNDIQDLMDSGNKARCVRVMCPPSLPTPTQVQP
;
A
#
# COMPACT_ATOMS: atom_id res chain seq x y z
N MET A 1 15.72 -4.55 -1.61
CA MET A 1 15.31 -4.39 -0.20
C MET A 1 15.84 -5.58 0.59
N GLN A 2 17.06 -5.49 1.16
CA GLN A 2 17.79 -6.65 1.70
C GLN A 2 17.09 -7.31 2.91
N LEU A 3 16.38 -6.53 3.73
CA LEU A 3 15.60 -7.05 4.87
C LEU A 3 14.54 -8.07 4.47
N CYS A 4 13.88 -7.86 3.33
CA CYS A 4 12.81 -8.74 2.86
C CYS A 4 13.38 -10.06 2.31
N GLU A 5 14.55 -10.01 1.66
CA GLU A 5 15.27 -11.21 1.22
C GLU A 5 15.70 -12.06 2.43
N ASP A 6 16.28 -11.44 3.45
CA ASP A 6 16.69 -12.12 4.68
C ASP A 6 15.49 -12.76 5.42
N LEU A 7 14.34 -12.07 5.44
CA LEU A 7 13.11 -12.58 6.05
C LEU A 7 12.67 -13.89 5.40
N PHE A 8 12.55 -13.91 4.06
CA PHE A 8 12.12 -15.10 3.36
C PHE A 8 13.17 -16.21 3.37
N SER A 9 14.46 -15.88 3.36
CA SER A 9 15.53 -16.88 3.56
C SER A 9 15.34 -17.60 4.89
N ARG A 10 15.14 -16.86 5.99
CA ARG A 10 14.93 -17.46 7.32
C ARG A 10 13.66 -18.29 7.41
N ILE A 11 12.58 -17.81 6.81
CA ILE A 11 11.32 -18.56 6.75
C ILE A 11 11.55 -19.89 6.05
N ASN A 12 12.23 -19.89 4.90
CA ASN A 12 12.52 -21.09 4.14
C ASN A 12 13.42 -22.06 4.93
N ASP A 13 14.44 -21.56 5.63
CA ASP A 13 15.37 -22.37 6.42
C ASP A 13 14.74 -22.98 7.68
N THR A 14 13.70 -22.34 8.23
CA THR A 14 13.07 -22.75 9.50
C THR A 14 11.74 -23.49 9.29
N THR A 15 11.21 -23.50 8.06
CA THR A 15 9.95 -24.18 7.75
C THR A 15 10.11 -25.69 7.92
N ASN A 16 9.25 -26.28 8.75
CA ASN A 16 9.22 -27.71 9.07
C ASN A 16 7.75 -28.12 9.29
N ASP A 17 7.45 -29.42 9.37
CA ASP A 17 6.07 -29.94 9.51
C ASP A 17 5.29 -29.39 10.71
N ASN A 18 5.99 -28.86 11.72
CA ASN A 18 5.39 -28.30 12.94
C ASN A 18 5.24 -26.77 12.95
N MET A 19 5.68 -26.06 11.90
CA MET A 19 5.72 -24.60 11.91
C MET A 19 5.42 -24.01 10.53
N SER A 20 4.39 -23.18 10.47
CA SER A 20 4.00 -22.45 9.27
C SER A 20 4.06 -20.93 9.50
N TYR A 21 4.35 -20.20 8.45
CA TYR A 21 4.43 -18.75 8.45
C TYR A 21 3.43 -18.18 7.45
N SER A 22 2.76 -17.09 7.83
CA SER A 22 1.95 -16.28 6.92
C SER A 22 2.51 -14.86 6.95
N VAL A 23 2.82 -14.33 5.77
CA VAL A 23 3.38 -12.98 5.62
C VAL A 23 2.37 -12.14 4.86
N GLU A 24 2.04 -10.99 5.44
CA GLU A 24 1.15 -10.00 4.82
C GLU A 24 1.86 -8.65 4.71
N VAL A 25 1.63 -7.95 3.61
CA VAL A 25 2.15 -6.61 3.36
C VAL A 25 1.00 -5.63 3.23
N SER A 26 1.17 -4.47 3.86
CA SER A 26 0.33 -3.28 3.66
C SER A 26 1.22 -2.11 3.26
N TYR A 27 0.73 -1.26 2.34
CA TYR A 27 1.49 -0.11 1.85
C TYR A 27 0.56 1.08 1.72
N MET A 28 0.91 2.19 2.38
CA MET A 28 0.08 3.39 2.45
C MET A 28 0.92 4.66 2.25
N GLU A 29 0.27 5.73 1.84
CA GLU A 29 0.83 7.08 1.92
C GLU A 29 0.04 7.96 2.87
N ILE A 30 0.75 8.86 3.54
CA ILE A 30 0.16 9.96 4.32
C ILE A 30 0.58 11.26 3.63
N TYR A 31 -0.38 12.05 3.18
CA TYR A 31 -0.13 13.33 2.52
C TYR A 31 -1.19 14.36 2.93
N CYS A 32 -0.77 15.54 3.38
CA CYS A 32 -1.67 16.57 3.93
C CYS A 32 -2.68 15.98 4.93
N GLU A 33 -2.19 15.19 5.89
CA GLU A 33 -2.99 14.51 6.92
C GLU A 33 -4.04 13.51 6.39
N ARG A 34 -3.95 13.13 5.11
CA ARG A 34 -4.81 12.11 4.51
C ARG A 34 -4.06 10.80 4.33
N VAL A 35 -4.63 9.72 4.83
CA VAL A 35 -4.13 8.35 4.70
C VAL A 35 -4.75 7.70 3.47
N ARG A 36 -3.94 7.03 2.66
CA ARG A 36 -4.40 6.33 1.46
C ARG A 36 -3.74 4.99 1.30
N ASP A 37 -4.53 4.01 0.85
CA ASP A 37 -4.06 2.69 0.45
C ASP A 37 -3.36 2.78 -0.91
N LEU A 38 -2.11 2.30 -0.99
CA LEU A 38 -1.36 2.23 -2.25
C LEU A 38 -1.51 0.89 -2.98
N LEU A 39 -2.01 -0.14 -2.30
CA LEU A 39 -2.21 -1.48 -2.85
C LEU A 39 -3.65 -1.70 -3.33
N ASN A 40 -4.58 -0.84 -2.93
CA ASN A 40 -5.97 -0.89 -3.37
C ASN A 40 -6.36 0.34 -4.21
N PRO A 41 -6.15 0.31 -5.54
CA PRO A 41 -6.48 1.43 -6.41
C PRO A 41 -7.98 1.73 -6.50
N LYS A 42 -8.85 0.80 -6.04
CA LYS A 42 -10.30 1.02 -5.96
C LYS A 42 -10.67 1.88 -4.75
N ASN A 43 -9.90 1.78 -3.67
CA ASN A 43 -10.12 2.56 -2.46
C ASN A 43 -9.43 3.93 -2.56
N LYS A 44 -10.06 4.86 -3.29
CA LYS A 44 -9.54 6.23 -3.47
C LYS A 44 -9.82 7.17 -2.29
N GLY A 45 -10.50 6.66 -1.25
CA GLY A 45 -10.92 7.41 -0.07
C GLY A 45 -9.76 7.78 0.85
N ASN A 46 -10.05 8.68 1.80
CA ASN A 46 -9.18 8.91 2.94
C ASN A 46 -9.46 7.82 3.98
N LEU A 47 -8.48 6.97 4.28
CA LEU A 47 -8.62 5.95 5.31
C LEU A 47 -8.64 6.61 6.69
N ARG A 48 -9.36 5.98 7.62
CA ARG A 48 -9.49 6.48 8.99
C ARG A 48 -8.42 5.87 9.87
N VAL A 49 -7.80 6.70 10.71
CA VAL A 49 -6.97 6.23 11.80
C VAL A 49 -7.86 6.01 13.01
N ARG A 50 -7.75 4.84 13.64
CA ARG A 50 -8.47 4.46 14.86
C ARG A 50 -7.48 3.97 15.90
N GLU A 51 -7.93 3.82 17.14
CA GLU A 51 -7.10 3.34 18.24
C GLU A 51 -7.67 2.04 18.81
N HIS A 52 -6.85 1.00 18.86
CA HIS A 52 -7.19 -0.26 19.50
C HIS A 52 -6.65 -0.27 20.94
N PRO A 53 -7.44 -0.67 21.96
CA PRO A 53 -7.04 -0.57 23.37
C PRO A 53 -5.72 -1.25 23.74
N LEU A 54 -5.30 -2.26 22.98
CA LEU A 54 -4.07 -3.01 23.22
C LEU A 54 -2.97 -2.79 22.16
N LEU A 55 -3.35 -2.51 20.91
CA LEU A 55 -2.42 -2.48 19.77
C LEU A 55 -2.01 -1.05 19.40
N GLY A 56 -2.69 -0.05 19.98
CA GLY A 56 -2.49 1.36 19.68
C GLY A 56 -3.13 1.77 18.34
N PRO A 57 -2.63 2.84 17.71
CA PRO A 57 -3.21 3.40 16.50
C PRO A 57 -3.06 2.45 15.31
N TYR A 58 -4.12 2.31 14.52
CA TYR A 58 -4.15 1.53 13.29
C TYR A 58 -4.99 2.22 12.22
N VAL A 59 -4.80 1.82 10.97
CA VAL A 59 -5.57 2.33 9.84
C VAL A 59 -6.69 1.36 9.53
N GLU A 60 -7.93 1.83 9.65
CA GLU A 60 -9.13 1.08 9.28
C GLU A 60 -9.18 0.87 7.76
N ASP A 61 -9.58 -0.32 7.34
CA ASP A 61 -9.74 -0.72 5.93
C ASP A 61 -8.46 -0.66 5.07
N LEU A 62 -7.27 -0.61 5.69
CA LEU A 62 -6.00 -0.73 4.97
C LEU A 62 -5.81 -2.15 4.46
N SER A 63 -5.57 -2.30 3.16
CA SER A 63 -5.40 -3.61 2.53
C SER A 63 -4.14 -4.31 3.03
N LYS A 64 -4.29 -5.60 3.31
CA LYS A 64 -3.22 -6.53 3.64
C LYS A 64 -3.21 -7.62 2.60
N LEU A 65 -2.11 -7.72 1.87
CA LEU A 65 -1.96 -8.70 0.80
C LEU A 65 -0.98 -9.77 1.27
N ALA A 66 -1.41 -11.03 1.18
CA ALA A 66 -0.55 -12.17 1.47
C ALA A 66 0.56 -12.25 0.42
N VAL A 67 1.77 -12.50 0.87
CA VAL A 67 2.96 -12.66 0.04
C VAL A 67 3.69 -13.94 0.42
N THR A 68 4.31 -14.55 -0.58
CA THR A 68 5.03 -15.82 -0.45
C THR A 68 6.50 -15.71 -0.84
N SER A 69 6.88 -14.61 -1.47
CA SER A 69 8.25 -14.38 -1.92
C SER A 69 8.66 -12.91 -1.83
N TYR A 70 9.98 -12.67 -1.88
CA TYR A 70 10.52 -11.32 -2.04
C TYR A 70 10.02 -10.63 -3.31
N ASN A 71 9.88 -11.37 -4.41
CA ASN A 71 9.40 -10.82 -5.68
C ASN A 71 7.97 -10.29 -5.55
N ASP A 72 7.11 -10.98 -4.81
CA ASP A 72 5.74 -10.51 -4.54
C ASP A 72 5.77 -9.14 -3.84
N ILE A 73 6.67 -8.94 -2.87
CA ILE A 73 6.85 -7.65 -2.21
C ILE A 73 7.36 -6.60 -3.20
N GLN A 74 8.33 -6.94 -4.05
CA GLN A 74 8.89 -6.03 -5.05
C GLN A 74 7.80 -5.55 -6.03
N ASP A 75 6.96 -6.46 -6.51
CA ASP A 75 5.85 -6.13 -7.42
C ASP A 75 4.81 -5.21 -6.75
N LEU A 76 4.51 -5.45 -5.46
CA LEU A 76 3.61 -4.59 -4.68
C LEU A 76 4.21 -3.19 -4.46
N MET A 77 5.52 -3.10 -4.20
CA MET A 77 6.22 -1.81 -4.08
C MET A 77 6.16 -1.04 -5.41
N ASP A 78 6.47 -1.69 -6.53
CA ASP A 78 6.45 -1.06 -7.85
C ASP A 78 5.03 -0.60 -8.24
N SER A 79 4.03 -1.41 -7.93
CA SER A 79 2.62 -1.08 -8.15
C SER A 79 2.17 0.12 -7.31
N GLY A 80 2.50 0.14 -6.02
CA GLY A 80 2.20 1.27 -5.13
C GLY A 80 2.92 2.56 -5.54
N ASN A 81 4.17 2.46 -5.98
CA ASN A 81 4.95 3.59 -6.46
C ASN A 81 4.39 4.18 -7.77
N LYS A 82 3.90 3.34 -8.68
CA LYS A 82 3.17 3.80 -9.88
C LYS A 82 1.90 4.55 -9.50
N ALA A 83 1.12 4.06 -8.54
CA ALA A 83 -0.10 4.72 -8.06
C ALA A 83 0.19 6.12 -7.47
N ARG A 84 1.34 6.27 -6.80
CA ARG A 84 1.84 7.57 -6.32
C ARG A 84 2.18 8.52 -7.47
N CYS A 85 2.93 8.04 -8.47
CA CYS A 85 3.40 8.86 -9.60
C CYS A 85 2.26 9.44 -10.45
N VAL A 86 1.25 8.63 -10.78
CA VAL A 86 0.07 9.07 -11.55
C VAL A 86 -0.62 10.28 -10.91
N ARG A 87 -0.58 10.39 -9.57
CA ARG A 87 -1.25 11.47 -8.86
C ARG A 87 -0.40 12.75 -8.75
N VAL A 88 0.92 12.67 -8.87
CA VAL A 88 1.81 13.84 -8.90
C VAL A 88 1.86 14.46 -10.30
N MET A 89 1.56 13.70 -11.36
CA MET A 89 1.67 14.17 -12.75
C MET A 89 0.36 14.60 -13.42
N CYS A 90 -0.78 14.58 -12.74
CA CYS A 90 -1.99 15.24 -13.23
C CYS A 90 -2.15 16.60 -12.52
N PRO A 91 -1.68 17.72 -13.10
CA PRO A 91 -2.19 19.02 -12.67
C PRO A 91 -3.72 18.96 -12.75
N PRO A 92 -4.46 19.49 -11.75
CA PRO A 92 -5.91 19.57 -11.85
C PRO A 92 -6.21 20.29 -13.15
N SER A 93 -6.91 19.61 -14.05
CA SER A 93 -7.38 20.16 -15.32
C SER A 93 -8.00 21.52 -15.03
N LEU A 94 -7.31 22.59 -15.45
CA LEU A 94 -7.88 23.93 -15.52
C LEU A 94 -9.23 23.80 -16.24
N PRO A 95 -10.32 24.41 -15.72
CA PRO A 95 -11.58 24.38 -16.43
C PRO A 95 -11.36 24.95 -17.83
N THR A 96 -11.65 24.16 -18.85
CA THR A 96 -11.63 24.63 -20.24
C THR A 96 -12.51 25.87 -20.33
N PRO A 97 -12.05 26.99 -20.91
CA PRO A 97 -12.87 28.17 -21.08
C PRO A 97 -14.14 27.75 -21.82
N THR A 98 -15.29 27.94 -21.17
CA THR A 98 -16.59 27.78 -21.81
C THR A 98 -16.56 28.64 -23.07
N GLN A 99 -16.67 27.99 -24.23
CA GLN A 99 -16.84 28.67 -25.51
C GLN A 99 -18.04 29.61 -25.35
N VAL A 100 -17.78 30.91 -25.34
CA VAL A 100 -18.81 31.93 -25.50
C VAL A 100 -19.32 31.75 -26.91
N GLN A 101 -20.48 31.13 -27.05
CA GLN A 101 -21.16 31.02 -28.34
C GLN A 101 -21.59 32.44 -28.76
N PRO A 102 -21.41 32.81 -30.04
CA PRO A 102 -22.03 34.01 -30.60
C PRO A 102 -23.55 33.85 -30.76
#